data_AF-A0A1F9CGQ1-F1
#
_entry.id   AF-A0A1F9CGQ1-F1
#
_cell.length_a   1.000
_cell.length_b   1.000
_cell.length_c   1.000
_cell.angle_alpha   90.00
_cell.angle_beta   90.00
_cell.angle_gamma   90.00
#
_symmetry.space_group_name_H-M   'P 1'
#
loop_
_entity.id
_entity.type
_entity.pdbx_description
1 polymer ?
#
loop_
_entity_poly.entity_id
_entity_poly.type
_entity_poly.pdbx_seq_one_letter_code
_entity_poly.pdbx_strand_id
1 'polypeptide(L)'
;MIAAIENIGRFTLNTSSSLGGTLTFAAQVILRMFEKRSYNSASRMVFINQIYFTAVQILPLFLFVAVIFGSLVNGMAFQVIKNLGLTEYLGHLLMGFIVTEISPFITVLLIALRSSSAINAEIAVMKVNRELDTLESFNIDLIRYLFIPRILSGMISMVLLSGLFSLVVLSMGLLVSSLIFGTSVDAYIGALLRSADLADVIVVLIKCATFGFFITLIPIRLGLNASQELTSIPIAVLNGMVKVFLAIVVIEVLSSIVRFI
;
A
#
# COMPACT_ATOMS: atom_id res chain seq x y z
N MET A 1 0.37 -29.11 -30.11
CA MET A 1 1.42 -28.06 -30.10
C MET A 1 0.88 -26.68 -30.49
N ILE A 2 0.18 -26.55 -31.63
CA ILE A 2 -0.42 -25.28 -32.09
C ILE A 2 -1.39 -24.67 -31.07
N ALA A 3 -2.31 -25.48 -30.51
CA ALA A 3 -3.26 -25.00 -29.49
C ALA A 3 -2.59 -24.51 -28.19
N ALA A 4 -1.42 -25.07 -27.83
CA ALA A 4 -0.67 -24.61 -26.67
C ALA A 4 -0.03 -23.24 -26.94
N ILE A 5 0.55 -23.06 -28.14
CA ILE A 5 1.11 -21.78 -28.59
C ILE A 5 0.01 -20.72 -28.71
N GLU A 6 -1.17 -21.07 -29.21
CA GLU A 6 -2.32 -20.18 -29.33
C GLU A 6 -2.85 -19.74 -27.96
N ASN A 7 -2.97 -20.67 -27.00
CA ASN A 7 -3.37 -20.36 -25.63
C ASN A 7 -2.36 -19.43 -24.94
N ILE A 8 -1.06 -19.67 -25.13
CA ILE A 8 0.00 -18.79 -24.62
C ILE A 8 -0.12 -17.41 -25.28
N GLY A 9 -0.24 -17.34 -26.61
CA GLY A 9 -0.37 -16.08 -27.34
C GLY A 9 -1.59 -15.27 -26.89
N ARG A 10 -2.75 -15.92 -26.74
CA ARG A 10 -3.99 -15.29 -26.25
C ARG A 10 -3.87 -14.81 -24.82
N PHE A 11 -3.23 -15.60 -23.94
CA PHE A 11 -2.97 -15.22 -22.57
C PHE A 11 -2.05 -13.98 -22.47
N THR A 12 -0.97 -13.96 -23.25
CA THR A 12 -0.04 -12.82 -23.31
C THR A 12 -0.72 -11.56 -23.82
N LEU A 13 -1.49 -11.66 -24.92
CA LEU A 13 -2.22 -10.51 -25.48
C LEU A 13 -3.27 -9.96 -24.52
N ASN A 14 -4.03 -10.82 -23.85
CA ASN A 14 -5.04 -10.40 -22.87
C ASN A 14 -4.39 -9.77 -21.62
N THR A 15 -3.25 -10.29 -21.20
CA THR A 15 -2.49 -9.71 -20.07
C THR A 15 -1.93 -8.34 -20.44
N SER A 16 -1.33 -8.21 -21.63
CA SER A 16 -0.78 -6.95 -22.12
C SER A 16 -1.86 -5.88 -22.30
N SER A 17 -3.02 -6.23 -22.85
CA SER A 17 -4.14 -5.29 -23.01
C SER A 17 -4.73 -4.88 -21.66
N SER A 18 -4.84 -5.82 -20.71
CA SER A 18 -5.30 -5.51 -19.35
C SER A 18 -4.33 -4.59 -18.60
N LEU A 19 -3.02 -4.78 -18.76
CA LEU A 19 -2.00 -3.91 -18.19
C LEU A 19 -2.07 -2.51 -18.82
N GLY A 20 -2.11 -2.44 -20.15
CA GLY A 20 -2.27 -1.17 -20.88
C GLY A 20 -3.51 -0.40 -20.44
N GLY A 21 -4.65 -1.08 -20.30
CA GLY A 21 -5.90 -0.49 -19.81
C GLY A 21 -5.87 -0.03 -18.35
N THR A 22 -5.00 -0.60 -17.51
CA THR A 22 -4.81 -0.16 -16.12
C THR A 22 -3.90 1.06 -16.06
N LEU A 23 -2.85 1.10 -16.89
CA LEU A 23 -1.93 2.24 -17.00
C LEU A 23 -2.62 3.47 -17.61
N THR A 24 -3.47 3.30 -18.62
CA THR A 24 -4.26 4.41 -19.17
C THR A 24 -5.24 4.96 -18.14
N PHE A 25 -5.91 4.09 -17.38
CA PHE A 25 -6.77 4.51 -16.27
C PHE A 25 -5.99 5.23 -15.18
N ALA A 26 -4.79 4.74 -14.82
CA ALA A 26 -3.88 5.41 -13.90
C ALA A 26 -3.53 6.82 -14.38
N ALA A 27 -3.14 6.96 -15.64
CA ALA A 27 -2.79 8.25 -16.24
C ALA A 27 -3.98 9.22 -16.24
N GLN A 28 -5.18 8.76 -16.60
CA GLN A 28 -6.40 9.57 -16.55
C GLN A 28 -6.70 10.06 -15.13
N VAL A 29 -6.57 9.20 -14.12
CA VAL A 29 -6.77 9.56 -12.71
C VAL A 29 -5.73 10.60 -12.29
N ILE A 30 -4.45 10.38 -12.58
CA ILE A 30 -3.36 11.29 -12.21
C ILE A 30 -3.60 12.67 -12.81
N LEU A 31 -3.92 12.75 -14.10
CA LEU A 31 -4.18 14.02 -14.78
C LEU A 31 -5.37 14.77 -14.16
N ARG A 32 -6.45 14.06 -13.83
CA ARG A 32 -7.65 14.65 -13.22
C ARG A 32 -7.53 14.95 -11.73
N MET A 33 -6.56 14.34 -11.05
CA MET A 33 -6.28 14.59 -9.64
C MET A 33 -5.81 16.03 -9.40
N PHE A 34 -5.09 16.63 -10.36
CA PHE A 34 -4.61 18.01 -10.27
C PHE A 34 -5.65 19.08 -10.64
N GLU A 35 -6.84 18.69 -11.09
CA GLU A 35 -7.88 19.63 -11.47
C GLU A 35 -8.65 20.15 -10.24
N LYS A 36 -8.70 21.47 -10.06
CA LYS A 36 -9.40 22.12 -8.92
C LYS A 36 -10.89 21.73 -8.82
N ARG A 37 -11.52 21.37 -9.95
CA ARG A 37 -12.93 20.96 -10.03
C ARG A 37 -13.21 19.58 -9.43
N SER A 38 -12.17 18.78 -9.16
CA SER A 38 -12.30 17.47 -8.50
C SER A 38 -12.60 17.58 -6.99
N TYR A 39 -12.37 18.75 -6.38
CA TYR A 39 -12.53 18.97 -4.94
C TYR A 39 -13.83 19.72 -4.61
N ASN A 40 -14.95 19.00 -4.64
CA ASN A 40 -16.25 19.50 -4.19
C ASN A 40 -16.57 19.01 -2.76
N SER A 41 -17.53 19.65 -2.07
CA SER A 41 -17.98 19.28 -0.72
C SER A 41 -18.39 17.81 -0.62
N ALA A 42 -19.03 17.28 -1.66
CA ALA A 42 -19.44 15.88 -1.72
C ALA A 42 -18.22 14.92 -1.80
N SER A 43 -17.23 15.22 -2.65
CA SER A 43 -15.98 14.45 -2.75
C SER A 43 -15.17 14.48 -1.45
N ARG A 44 -15.21 15.60 -0.71
CA ARG A 44 -14.56 15.73 0.60
C ARG A 44 -15.17 14.79 1.65
N MET A 45 -16.49 14.60 1.64
CA MET A 45 -17.16 13.66 2.53
C MET A 45 -16.70 12.23 2.25
N VAL A 46 -16.67 11.84 0.96
CA VAL A 46 -16.16 10.52 0.54
C VAL A 46 -14.71 10.33 1.01
N PHE A 47 -13.86 11.33 0.79
CA PHE A 47 -12.45 11.29 1.19
C PHE A 47 -12.26 11.05 2.70
N ILE A 48 -12.97 11.79 3.55
CA ILE A 48 -12.87 11.65 5.02
C ILE A 48 -13.35 10.26 5.46
N ASN A 49 -14.49 9.81 4.93
CA ASN A 49 -15.03 8.49 5.25
C ASN A 49 -14.07 7.37 4.85
N GLN A 50 -13.38 7.52 3.72
CA GLN A 50 -12.42 6.53 3.24
C GLN A 50 -11.12 6.53 4.04
N ILE A 51 -10.65 7.69 4.54
CA ILE A 51 -9.56 7.73 5.53
C ILE A 51 -9.98 7.03 6.82
N TYR A 52 -11.17 7.31 7.33
CA TYR A 52 -11.66 6.66 8.55
C TYR A 52 -11.73 5.14 8.39
N PHE A 53 -12.30 4.66 7.27
CA PHE A 53 -12.39 3.24 6.95
C PHE A 53 -11.02 2.58 6.79
N THR A 54 -10.10 3.22 6.06
CA THR A 54 -8.80 2.63 5.69
C THR A 54 -7.77 2.74 6.81
N ALA A 55 -7.65 3.90 7.46
CA ALA A 55 -6.60 4.16 8.43
C ALA A 55 -7.05 3.94 9.88
N VAL A 56 -8.24 4.42 10.25
CA VAL A 56 -8.65 4.49 11.66
C VAL A 56 -9.25 3.17 12.14
N GLN A 57 -10.13 2.56 11.35
CA GLN A 57 -10.80 1.34 11.79
C GLN A 57 -9.88 0.11 11.87
N ILE A 58 -8.71 0.12 11.20
CA ILE A 58 -7.73 -1.00 11.26
C ILE A 58 -6.76 -0.85 12.43
N LEU A 59 -6.71 0.33 13.06
CA LEU A 59 -5.68 0.71 14.02
C LEU A 59 -5.44 -0.30 15.15
N PRO A 60 -6.46 -0.88 15.82
CA PRO A 60 -6.22 -1.82 16.91
C PRO A 60 -5.46 -3.08 16.46
N LEU A 61 -5.92 -3.70 15.36
CA LEU A 61 -5.26 -4.85 14.76
C LEU A 61 -3.86 -4.46 14.25
N PHE A 62 -3.76 -3.30 13.59
CA PHE A 62 -2.53 -2.80 13.02
C PHE A 62 -1.43 -2.60 14.08
N LEU A 63 -1.76 -1.95 15.19
CA LEU A 63 -0.84 -1.73 16.31
C LEU A 63 -0.42 -3.05 16.96
N PHE A 64 -1.37 -3.98 17.15
CA PHE A 64 -1.05 -5.30 17.70
C PHE A 64 -0.05 -6.05 16.83
N VAL A 65 -0.27 -6.05 15.51
CA VAL A 65 0.66 -6.65 14.54
C VAL A 65 2.01 -5.93 14.57
N ALA A 66 2.04 -4.59 14.59
CA ALA A 66 3.27 -3.81 14.63
C ALA A 66 4.12 -4.09 15.88
N VAL A 67 3.49 -4.28 17.04
CA VAL A 67 4.19 -4.62 18.29
C VAL A 67 4.84 -6.01 18.20
N ILE A 68 4.09 -7.01 17.73
CA ILE A 68 4.59 -8.39 17.61
C ILE A 68 5.68 -8.49 16.56
N PHE A 69 5.43 -7.98 15.34
CA PHE A 69 6.42 -7.98 14.28
C PHE A 69 7.64 -7.14 14.64
N GLY A 70 7.45 -5.98 15.27
CA GLY A 70 8.54 -5.13 15.74
C GLY A 70 9.43 -5.88 16.73
N SER A 71 8.84 -6.53 17.73
CA SER A 71 9.61 -7.30 18.72
C SER A 71 10.39 -8.45 18.07
N LEU A 72 9.76 -9.18 17.15
CA LEU A 72 10.35 -10.33 16.46
C LEU A 72 11.49 -9.92 15.53
N VAL A 73 11.24 -8.95 14.64
CA VAL A 73 12.23 -8.51 13.64
C VAL A 73 13.42 -7.83 14.31
N ASN A 74 13.19 -6.97 15.31
CA ASN A 74 14.29 -6.37 16.06
C ASN A 74 15.08 -7.44 16.85
N GLY A 75 14.41 -8.38 17.52
CA GLY A 75 15.10 -9.46 18.24
C GLY A 75 16.06 -10.25 17.33
N MET A 76 15.59 -10.62 16.14
CA MET A 76 16.41 -11.30 15.13
C MET A 76 17.56 -10.42 14.63
N ALA A 77 17.27 -9.17 14.27
CA ALA A 77 18.26 -8.21 13.80
C ALA A 77 19.40 -8.00 14.80
N PHE A 78 19.06 -7.77 16.07
CA PHE A 78 20.03 -7.60 17.14
C PHE A 78 20.88 -8.85 17.37
N GLN A 79 20.25 -10.03 17.37
CA GLN A 79 20.96 -11.29 17.55
C GLN A 79 21.99 -11.51 16.43
N VAL A 80 21.61 -11.25 15.17
CA VAL A 80 22.52 -11.37 14.02
C VAL A 80 23.68 -10.38 14.13
N ILE A 81 23.40 -9.10 14.35
CA ILE A 81 24.44 -8.05 14.44
C ILE A 81 25.42 -8.31 15.59
N LYS A 82 24.92 -8.74 16.75
CA LYS A 82 25.75 -9.05 17.91
C LYS A 82 26.64 -10.27 17.65
N ASN A 83 26.11 -11.32 17.03
CA ASN A 83 26.87 -12.52 16.70
C ASN A 83 27.98 -12.24 15.67
N LEU A 84 27.79 -11.26 14.78
CA LEU A 84 28.80 -10.82 13.83
C LEU A 84 29.79 -9.81 14.41
N GLY A 85 29.58 -9.31 15.63
CA GLY A 85 30.42 -8.27 16.25
C GLY A 85 30.26 -6.88 15.63
N LEU A 86 29.19 -6.63 14.87
CA LEU A 86 28.98 -5.41 14.06
C LEU A 86 28.01 -4.42 14.72
N THR A 87 28.05 -4.28 16.05
CA THR A 87 27.06 -3.51 16.83
C THR A 87 26.98 -2.03 16.44
N GLU A 88 28.04 -1.47 15.87
CA GLU A 88 28.07 -0.11 15.32
C GLU A 88 27.16 0.10 14.10
N TYR A 89 26.87 -0.95 13.33
CA TYR A 89 26.01 -0.91 12.14
C TYR A 89 24.52 -1.11 12.47
N LEU A 90 24.18 -1.30 13.75
CA LEU A 90 22.81 -1.53 14.17
C LEU A 90 21.87 -0.41 13.69
N GLY A 91 22.25 0.87 13.86
CA GLY A 91 21.44 1.99 13.43
C GLY A 91 21.15 1.98 11.92
N HIS A 92 22.14 1.62 11.11
CA HIS A 92 22.00 1.50 9.66
C HIS A 92 21.08 0.36 9.27
N LEU A 93 21.10 -0.76 9.99
CA LEU A 93 20.17 -1.86 9.73
C LEU A 93 18.73 -1.49 10.13
N LEU A 94 18.54 -0.81 11.26
CA LEU A 94 17.20 -0.41 11.70
C LEU A 94 16.60 0.68 10.81
N MET A 95 17.31 1.78 10.58
CA MET A 95 16.82 2.87 9.73
C MET A 95 16.87 2.50 8.25
N GLY A 96 18.00 1.96 7.81
CA GLY A 96 18.27 1.70 6.41
C GLY A 96 17.60 0.44 5.84
N PHE A 97 17.07 -0.47 6.66
CA PHE A 97 16.33 -1.64 6.16
C PHE A 97 14.95 -1.81 6.81
N ILE A 98 14.85 -1.72 8.14
CA ILE A 98 13.56 -1.96 8.80
C ILE A 98 12.57 -0.82 8.55
N VAL A 99 13.00 0.43 8.69
CA VAL A 99 12.13 1.60 8.48
C VAL A 99 11.83 1.81 7.00
N THR A 100 12.81 1.60 6.12
CA THR A 100 12.70 1.91 4.70
C THR A 100 12.07 0.81 3.85
N GLU A 101 12.31 -0.46 4.18
CA GLU A 101 11.81 -1.60 3.40
C GLU A 101 10.69 -2.34 4.15
N ILE A 102 11.00 -2.87 5.34
CA ILE A 102 10.08 -3.76 6.07
C ILE A 102 8.80 -3.03 6.50
N SER A 103 8.93 -1.80 7.03
CA SER A 103 7.77 -1.07 7.57
C SER A 103 6.73 -0.74 6.48
N PRO A 104 7.09 -0.15 5.33
CA PRO A 104 6.16 0.06 4.22
C PRO A 104 5.59 -1.25 3.69
N PHE A 105 6.41 -2.29 3.56
CA PHE A 105 6.01 -3.57 2.98
C PHE A 105 4.95 -4.29 3.83
N ILE A 106 5.17 -4.40 5.14
CA ILE A 106 4.16 -5.01 6.04
C ILE A 106 2.89 -4.16 6.09
N THR A 107 3.05 -2.83 6.13
CA THR A 107 1.91 -1.90 6.14
C THR A 107 1.03 -2.07 4.91
N VAL A 108 1.62 -2.11 3.71
CA VAL A 108 0.86 -2.25 2.46
C VAL A 108 0.17 -3.60 2.37
N LEU A 109 0.79 -4.68 2.85
CA LEU A 109 0.16 -6.00 2.85
C LEU A 109 -1.08 -6.05 3.75
N LEU A 110 -1.03 -5.47 4.95
CA LEU A 110 -2.17 -5.42 5.87
C LEU A 110 -3.33 -4.60 5.28
N ILE A 111 -3.02 -3.45 4.70
CA ILE A 111 -4.05 -2.56 4.11
C ILE A 111 -4.60 -3.17 2.82
N ALA A 112 -3.76 -3.84 2.03
CA ALA A 112 -4.21 -4.57 0.84
C ALA A 112 -5.19 -5.69 1.23
N LEU A 113 -4.88 -6.47 2.26
CA LEU A 113 -5.73 -7.56 2.70
C LEU A 113 -7.13 -7.09 3.10
N ARG A 114 -7.23 -6.01 3.87
CA ARG A 114 -8.51 -5.51 4.40
C ARG A 114 -9.20 -4.50 3.48
N SER A 115 -8.52 -3.41 3.15
CA SER A 115 -9.16 -2.24 2.53
C SER A 115 -9.24 -2.36 1.02
N SER A 116 -8.22 -2.88 0.35
CA SER A 116 -8.24 -3.08 -1.10
C SER A 116 -9.32 -4.09 -1.52
N SER A 117 -9.45 -5.20 -0.80
CA SER A 117 -10.51 -6.19 -1.06
C SER A 117 -11.91 -5.60 -0.83
N ALA A 118 -12.10 -4.84 0.24
CA ALA A 118 -13.35 -4.15 0.53
C ALA A 118 -13.71 -3.09 -0.53
N ILE A 119 -12.75 -2.27 -0.96
CA ILE A 119 -12.94 -1.28 -2.03
C ILE A 119 -13.34 -1.98 -3.34
N ASN A 120 -12.69 -3.09 -3.68
CA ASN A 120 -13.05 -3.87 -4.87
C ASN A 120 -14.50 -4.37 -4.79
N ALA A 121 -14.85 -5.00 -3.65
CA ALA A 121 -16.20 -5.51 -3.41
C ALA A 121 -17.25 -4.40 -3.47
N GLU A 122 -16.98 -3.24 -2.87
CA GLU A 122 -17.88 -2.08 -2.88
C GLU A 122 -18.14 -1.60 -4.31
N ILE A 123 -17.09 -1.41 -5.12
CA ILE A 123 -17.25 -0.98 -6.52
C ILE A 123 -17.97 -2.04 -7.36
N ALA A 124 -17.68 -3.33 -7.15
CA ALA A 124 -18.37 -4.41 -7.84
C ALA A 124 -19.87 -4.47 -7.46
N VAL A 125 -20.21 -4.27 -6.18
CA VAL A 125 -21.60 -4.17 -5.72
C VAL A 125 -22.31 -2.97 -6.38
N MET A 126 -21.68 -1.80 -6.39
CA MET A 126 -22.22 -0.62 -7.07
C MET A 126 -22.43 -0.86 -8.57
N LYS A 127 -21.57 -1.67 -9.21
CA LYS A 127 -21.72 -2.04 -10.62
C LYS A 127 -22.90 -2.99 -10.84
N VAL A 128 -23.03 -4.04 -10.02
CA VAL A 128 -24.14 -4.99 -10.10
C VAL A 128 -25.49 -4.31 -9.86
N ASN A 129 -25.55 -3.37 -8.90
CA ASN A 129 -26.76 -2.60 -8.58
C ASN A 129 -27.04 -1.45 -9.57
N ARG A 130 -26.21 -1.25 -10.61
CA ARG A 130 -26.32 -0.14 -11.57
C ARG A 130 -26.28 1.27 -10.92
N GLU A 131 -25.69 1.39 -9.74
CA GLU A 131 -25.51 2.67 -9.06
C GLU A 131 -24.53 3.57 -9.84
N LEU A 132 -23.50 2.98 -10.44
CA LEU A 132 -22.53 3.69 -11.28
C LEU A 132 -23.20 4.26 -12.54
N ASP A 133 -24.01 3.45 -13.22
CA ASP A 133 -24.74 3.87 -14.43
C ASP A 133 -25.77 4.97 -14.07
N THR A 134 -26.35 4.90 -12.87
CA THR A 134 -27.28 5.92 -12.35
C THR A 134 -26.57 7.26 -12.15
N LEU A 135 -25.39 7.27 -11.54
CA LEU A 135 -24.59 8.49 -11.37
C LEU A 135 -24.21 9.12 -12.72
N GLU A 136 -23.84 8.31 -13.71
CA GLU A 136 -23.55 8.79 -15.06
C GLU A 136 -24.79 9.41 -15.73
N SER A 137 -25.98 8.83 -15.53
CA SER A 137 -27.24 9.40 -16.06
C SER A 137 -27.59 10.77 -15.46
N PHE A 138 -27.11 11.07 -14.25
CA PHE A 138 -27.19 12.39 -13.64
C PHE A 138 -26.05 13.35 -14.05
N ASN A 139 -25.26 13.00 -15.07
CA ASN A 139 -24.07 13.74 -15.52
C ASN A 139 -23.02 13.94 -14.41
N ILE A 140 -22.94 13.01 -13.45
CA ILE A 140 -21.92 13.02 -12.40
C ILE A 140 -20.70 12.25 -12.88
N ASP A 141 -19.56 12.92 -12.90
CA ASP A 141 -18.28 12.31 -13.27
C ASP A 141 -17.79 11.35 -12.18
N LEU A 142 -17.84 10.04 -12.45
CA LEU A 142 -17.43 8.98 -11.53
C LEU A 142 -15.96 9.11 -11.08
N ILE A 143 -15.06 9.54 -11.98
CA ILE A 143 -13.64 9.66 -11.67
C ILE A 143 -13.44 10.71 -10.58
N ARG A 144 -14.09 11.87 -10.73
CA ARG A 144 -13.96 12.99 -9.80
C ARG A 144 -14.72 12.79 -8.50
N TYR A 145 -15.91 12.22 -8.58
CA TYR A 145 -16.78 12.06 -7.41
C TYR A 145 -16.41 10.85 -6.56
N LEU A 146 -16.09 9.72 -7.19
CA LEU A 146 -15.96 8.43 -6.50
C LEU A 146 -14.52 7.94 -6.44
N PHE A 147 -13.77 7.97 -7.55
CA PHE A 147 -12.47 7.29 -7.62
C PHE A 147 -11.32 8.14 -7.02
N ILE A 148 -11.18 9.40 -7.44
CA ILE A 148 -10.13 10.30 -6.92
C ILE A 148 -10.12 10.41 -5.38
N PRO A 149 -11.23 10.67 -4.68
CA PRO A 149 -11.20 10.77 -3.22
C PRO A 149 -10.79 9.46 -2.55
N ARG A 150 -11.20 8.30 -3.10
CA ARG A 150 -10.76 6.98 -2.61
C ARG A 150 -9.26 6.78 -2.80
N ILE A 151 -8.74 7.12 -3.98
CA ILE A 151 -7.32 6.95 -4.30
C ILE A 151 -6.45 7.86 -3.43
N LEU A 152 -6.81 9.13 -3.31
CA LEU A 152 -6.12 10.08 -2.41
C LEU A 152 -6.17 9.63 -0.96
N SER A 153 -7.31 9.11 -0.49
CA SER A 153 -7.42 8.60 0.87
C SER A 153 -6.50 7.40 1.10
N GLY A 154 -6.33 6.51 0.10
CA GLY A 154 -5.40 5.39 0.15
C GLY A 154 -3.94 5.83 0.22
N MET A 155 -3.55 6.79 -0.63
CA MET A 155 -2.20 7.38 -0.62
C MET A 155 -1.83 7.96 0.75
N ILE A 156 -2.72 8.80 1.31
CA ILE A 156 -2.48 9.45 2.60
C ILE A 156 -2.51 8.42 3.74
N SER A 157 -3.46 7.49 3.72
CA SER A 157 -3.55 6.44 4.74
C SER A 157 -2.30 5.57 4.77
N MET A 158 -1.75 5.20 3.60
CA MET A 158 -0.52 4.43 3.50
C MET A 158 0.68 5.15 4.11
N VAL A 159 0.87 6.43 3.78
CA VAL A 159 1.99 7.23 4.32
C VAL A 159 1.89 7.34 5.84
N LEU A 160 0.70 7.65 6.37
CA LEU A 160 0.49 7.81 7.80
C LEU A 160 0.66 6.49 8.55
N LEU A 161 0.06 5.41 8.06
CA LEU A 161 0.15 4.09 8.71
C LEU A 161 1.57 3.53 8.64
N SER A 162 2.31 3.75 7.55
CA SER A 162 3.70 3.29 7.46
C SER A 162 4.58 4.03 8.47
N GLY A 163 4.43 5.35 8.60
CA GLY A 163 5.14 6.13 9.60
C GLY A 163 4.81 5.67 11.02
N LEU A 164 3.54 5.43 11.31
CA LEU A 164 3.09 4.87 12.59
C LEU A 164 3.71 3.49 12.87
N PHE A 165 3.73 2.61 11.86
CA PHE A 165 4.34 1.28 11.97
C PHE A 165 5.82 1.39 12.32
N SER A 166 6.57 2.24 11.61
CA SER A 166 7.98 2.48 11.88
C SER A 166 8.22 2.99 13.31
N LEU A 167 7.40 3.92 13.80
CA LEU A 167 7.51 4.42 15.18
C LEU A 167 7.31 3.31 16.23
N VAL A 168 6.30 2.47 16.04
CA VAL A 168 6.03 1.33 16.94
C VAL A 168 7.15 0.30 16.88
N VAL A 169 7.64 -0.02 15.68
CA VAL A 169 8.73 -0.97 15.48
C VAL A 169 10.03 -0.48 16.11
N LEU A 170 10.39 0.79 15.96
CA LEU A 170 11.57 1.37 16.60
C LEU A 170 11.42 1.40 18.13
N SER A 171 10.23 1.68 18.64
CA SER A 171 9.95 1.64 20.08
C SER A 171 10.14 0.24 20.65
N MET A 172 9.67 -0.79 19.93
CA MET A 172 9.90 -2.19 20.30
C MET A 172 11.37 -2.58 20.18
N GLY A 173 12.09 -2.04 19.20
CA GLY A 173 13.53 -2.20 19.07
C GLY A 173 14.29 -1.67 20.27
N LEU A 174 13.91 -0.50 20.78
CA LEU A 174 14.48 0.06 22.02
C LEU A 174 14.23 -0.85 23.23
N LEU A 175 13.00 -1.36 23.39
CA LEU A 175 12.65 -2.27 24.49
C LEU A 175 13.46 -3.58 24.43
N VAL A 176 13.55 -4.19 23.25
CA VAL A 176 14.32 -5.43 23.05
C VAL A 176 15.82 -5.19 23.30
N SER A 177 16.37 -4.10 22.76
CA SER A 177 17.77 -3.69 22.92
C SER A 177 18.19 -3.53 24.39
N SER A 178 17.34 -2.86 25.17
CA SER A 178 17.60 -2.54 26.58
C SER A 178 17.39 -3.75 27.48
N LEU A 179 16.27 -4.47 27.34
CA LEU A 179 15.91 -5.57 28.24
C LEU A 179 16.70 -6.86 27.98
N ILE A 180 16.94 -7.20 26.71
CA ILE A 180 17.56 -8.49 26.34
C ILE A 180 19.07 -8.35 26.16
N PHE A 181 19.51 -7.26 25.55
CA PHE A 181 20.91 -7.08 25.17
C PHE A 181 21.70 -6.11 26.06
N GLY A 182 21.01 -5.39 26.98
CA GLY A 182 21.64 -4.49 27.94
C GLY A 182 22.24 -3.22 27.34
N THR A 183 21.79 -2.81 26.14
CA THR A 183 22.30 -1.59 25.49
C THR A 183 21.69 -0.36 26.15
N SER A 184 22.49 0.69 26.37
CA SER A 184 21.97 1.95 26.91
C SER A 184 21.02 2.63 25.91
N VAL A 185 19.99 3.27 26.45
CA VAL A 185 18.99 4.02 25.65
C VAL A 185 19.67 5.09 24.80
N ASP A 186 20.63 5.82 25.38
CA ASP A 186 21.37 6.88 24.68
C ASP A 186 22.19 6.35 23.50
N ALA A 187 22.83 5.17 23.66
CA ALA A 187 23.58 4.56 22.57
C ALA A 187 22.67 4.13 21.42
N TYR A 188 21.49 3.57 21.73
CA TYR A 188 20.51 3.17 20.72
C TYR A 188 19.97 4.38 19.93
N ILE A 189 19.49 5.40 20.64
CA ILE A 189 18.95 6.62 20.02
C ILE A 189 20.04 7.34 19.22
N GLY A 190 21.26 7.44 19.77
CA GLY A 190 22.40 8.02 19.07
C GLY A 190 22.81 7.25 17.82
N ALA A 191 22.65 5.92 17.79
CA ALA A 191 22.87 5.12 16.58
C ALA A 191 21.78 5.37 15.53
N LEU A 192 20.51 5.44 15.93
CA LEU A 192 19.40 5.74 15.01
C LEU A 192 19.55 7.13 14.38
N LEU A 193 19.81 8.17 15.19
CA LEU A 193 19.92 9.55 14.69
C LEU A 193 21.10 9.73 13.74
N ARG A 194 22.22 9.07 13.99
CA ARG A 194 23.39 9.11 13.08
C ARG A 194 23.15 8.37 11.76
N SER A 195 22.22 7.42 11.74
CA SER A 195 21.90 6.60 10.57
C SER A 195 20.66 7.10 9.81
N ALA A 196 20.02 8.18 10.30
CA ALA A 196 18.83 8.74 9.70
C ALA A 196 19.22 9.69 8.56
N ASP A 197 18.92 9.30 7.32
CA ASP A 197 19.09 10.15 6.15
C ASP A 197 17.74 10.73 5.68
N LEU A 198 17.72 12.03 5.38
CA LEU A 198 16.55 12.69 4.80
C LEU A 198 16.23 12.16 3.40
N ALA A 199 17.24 11.76 2.63
CA ALA A 199 17.04 11.17 1.31
C ALA A 199 16.22 9.88 1.41
N ASP A 200 16.57 8.99 2.36
CA ASP A 200 15.85 7.75 2.62
C ASP A 200 14.38 8.02 3.02
N VAL A 201 14.12 9.04 3.85
CA VAL A 201 12.76 9.42 4.24
C VAL A 201 11.93 9.84 3.03
N ILE A 202 12.48 10.67 2.13
CA ILE A 202 11.76 11.12 0.93
C ILE A 202 11.44 9.94 0.01
N VAL A 203 12.40 9.04 -0.22
CA VAL A 203 12.18 7.84 -1.03
C VAL A 203 11.08 6.97 -0.44
N VAL A 204 11.07 6.77 0.88
CA VAL A 204 10.02 6.02 1.58
C VAL A 204 8.65 6.67 1.47
N LEU A 205 8.57 8.00 1.59
CA LEU A 205 7.30 8.71 1.44
C LEU A 205 6.72 8.53 0.04
N ILE A 206 7.56 8.64 -1.00
CA ILE A 206 7.15 8.40 -2.40
C ILE A 206 6.73 6.94 -2.59
N LYS A 207 7.48 5.99 -2.04
CA LYS A 207 7.17 4.54 -2.07
C LYS A 207 5.81 4.26 -1.45
N CYS A 208 5.55 4.77 -0.24
CA CYS A 208 4.28 4.60 0.46
C CYS A 208 3.10 5.25 -0.28
N ALA A 209 3.29 6.45 -0.84
CA ALA A 209 2.28 7.10 -1.67
C ALA A 209 1.97 6.28 -2.93
N THR A 210 2.99 5.72 -3.57
CA THR A 210 2.84 4.86 -4.75
C THR A 210 2.09 3.56 -4.41
N PHE A 211 2.40 2.95 -3.27
CA PHE A 211 1.62 1.82 -2.76
C PHE A 211 0.15 2.20 -2.58
N GLY A 212 -0.13 3.29 -1.86
CA GLY A 212 -1.51 3.72 -1.60
C GLY A 212 -2.31 4.02 -2.86
N PHE A 213 -1.63 4.53 -3.89
CA PHE A 213 -2.21 4.74 -5.20
C PHE A 213 -2.62 3.40 -5.87
N PHE A 214 -1.72 2.43 -5.96
CA PHE A 214 -2.01 1.18 -6.67
C PHE A 214 -2.95 0.23 -5.90
N ILE A 215 -2.87 0.17 -4.57
CA ILE A 215 -3.78 -0.66 -3.77
C ILE A 215 -5.22 -0.14 -3.77
N THR A 216 -5.47 1.09 -4.24
CA THR A 216 -6.83 1.61 -4.39
C THR A 216 -7.26 1.64 -5.86
N LEU A 217 -6.36 2.03 -6.76
CA LEU A 217 -6.62 2.09 -8.20
C LEU A 217 -6.97 0.71 -8.79
N ILE A 218 -6.19 -0.32 -8.48
CA ILE A 218 -6.37 -1.66 -9.07
C ILE A 218 -7.72 -2.26 -8.65
N PRO A 219 -8.12 -2.27 -7.35
CA PRO A 219 -9.45 -2.66 -6.92
C PRO A 219 -10.58 -1.95 -7.63
N ILE A 220 -10.48 -0.62 -7.78
CA ILE A 220 -11.50 0.17 -8.48
C ILE A 220 -11.60 -0.31 -9.93
N ARG A 221 -10.48 -0.42 -10.65
CA ARG A 221 -10.49 -0.84 -12.05
C ARG A 221 -11.07 -2.24 -12.25
N LEU A 222 -10.77 -3.16 -11.34
CA LEU A 222 -11.24 -4.55 -11.40
C LEU A 222 -12.70 -4.67 -11.00
N GLY A 223 -13.15 -3.93 -10.00
CA GLY A 223 -14.57 -3.85 -9.63
C GLY A 223 -15.44 -3.29 -10.77
N LEU A 224 -14.91 -2.32 -11.53
CA LEU A 224 -15.60 -1.78 -12.72
C LEU A 224 -15.75 -2.80 -13.88
N ASN A 225 -14.90 -3.82 -13.91
CA ASN A 225 -14.95 -4.88 -14.92
C ASN A 225 -15.82 -6.08 -14.48
N ALA A 226 -16.44 -6.03 -13.30
CA ALA A 226 -17.37 -7.07 -12.86
C ALA A 226 -18.60 -7.12 -13.79
N SER A 227 -19.15 -8.32 -14.01
CA SER A 227 -20.41 -8.47 -14.76
C SER A 227 -21.59 -8.03 -13.89
N GLN A 228 -22.80 -7.96 -14.45
CA GLN A 228 -24.01 -7.62 -13.68
C GLN A 228 -24.56 -8.79 -12.87
N GLU A 229 -23.81 -9.89 -12.73
CA GLU A 229 -24.19 -11.05 -11.94
C GLU A 229 -23.59 -10.97 -10.54
N LEU A 230 -24.37 -11.32 -9.51
CA LEU A 230 -23.91 -11.32 -8.11
C LEU A 230 -22.72 -12.28 -7.88
N THR A 231 -22.65 -13.37 -8.65
CA THR A 231 -21.56 -14.35 -8.65
C THR A 231 -20.23 -13.76 -9.11
N SER A 232 -20.24 -12.62 -9.80
CA SER A 232 -19.02 -11.97 -10.30
C SER A 232 -18.27 -11.16 -9.25
N ILE A 233 -18.94 -10.77 -8.15
CA ILE A 233 -18.35 -9.92 -7.10
C ILE A 233 -17.13 -10.61 -6.48
N PRO A 234 -17.22 -11.86 -5.96
CA PRO A 234 -16.04 -12.52 -5.38
C PRO A 234 -14.94 -12.78 -6.41
N ILE A 235 -15.31 -13.03 -7.67
CA ILE A 235 -14.37 -13.28 -8.77
C ILE A 235 -13.55 -12.00 -9.06
N ALA A 236 -14.21 -10.84 -9.11
CA ALA A 236 -13.56 -9.55 -9.29
C ALA A 236 -12.62 -9.22 -8.12
N VAL A 237 -13.04 -9.51 -6.88
CA VAL A 237 -12.22 -9.34 -5.68
C VAL A 237 -10.96 -10.20 -5.75
N LEU A 238 -11.09 -11.51 -5.97
CA LEU A 238 -9.96 -12.43 -6.03
C LEU A 238 -8.96 -12.04 -7.13
N ASN A 239 -9.46 -11.79 -8.34
CA ASN A 239 -8.62 -11.35 -9.46
C ASN A 239 -7.93 -10.01 -9.20
N GLY A 240 -8.61 -9.08 -8.53
CA GLY A 240 -8.03 -7.81 -8.12
C GLY A 240 -6.94 -7.98 -7.07
N MET A 241 -7.14 -8.83 -6.07
CA MET A 241 -6.15 -9.06 -5.03
C MET A 241 -4.86 -9.68 -5.57
N VAL A 242 -4.94 -10.59 -6.54
CA VAL A 242 -3.76 -11.13 -7.23
C VAL A 242 -2.98 -10.02 -7.95
N LYS A 243 -3.68 -9.13 -8.67
CA LYS A 243 -3.05 -7.99 -9.37
C LYS A 243 -2.47 -6.96 -8.42
N VAL A 244 -3.12 -6.70 -7.29
CA VAL A 244 -2.61 -5.82 -6.22
C VAL A 244 -1.33 -6.39 -5.63
N PHE A 245 -1.30 -7.69 -5.31
CA PHE A 245 -0.10 -8.34 -4.81
C PHE A 245 1.07 -8.24 -5.81
N LEU A 246 0.81 -8.53 -7.09
CA LEU A 246 1.82 -8.36 -8.15
C LEU A 246 2.32 -6.91 -8.23
N ALA A 247 1.43 -5.94 -8.17
CA ALA A 247 1.81 -4.52 -8.19
C ALA A 247 2.66 -4.14 -6.98
N ILE A 248 2.33 -4.62 -5.78
CA ILE A 248 3.13 -4.39 -4.57
C ILE A 248 4.55 -4.91 -4.76
N VAL A 249 4.71 -6.15 -5.26
CA VAL A 249 6.04 -6.73 -5.49
C VAL A 249 6.83 -5.94 -6.53
N VAL A 250 6.20 -5.52 -7.64
CA VAL A 250 6.87 -4.73 -8.67
C VAL A 250 7.30 -3.37 -8.13
N ILE A 251 6.44 -2.68 -7.38
CA ILE A 251 6.77 -1.38 -6.77
C ILE A 251 7.90 -1.53 -5.74
N GLU A 252 7.88 -2.60 -4.94
CA GLU A 252 8.94 -2.90 -3.97
C GLU A 252 10.30 -3.04 -4.67
N VAL A 253 10.38 -3.87 -5.72
CA VAL A 253 11.61 -4.09 -6.48
C VAL A 253 12.09 -2.80 -7.16
N LEU A 254 11.19 -2.08 -7.83
CA LEU A 254 11.55 -0.83 -8.51
C LEU A 254 12.03 0.23 -7.51
N SER A 255 11.34 0.40 -6.39
CA SER A 255 11.72 1.35 -5.36
C SER A 255 13.07 0.99 -4.73
N SER A 256 13.32 -0.30 -4.51
CA SER A 256 14.60 -0.76 -3.97
C SER A 256 15.76 -0.47 -4.93
N ILE A 257 15.59 -0.74 -6.23
CA ILE A 257 16.60 -0.43 -7.26
C ILE A 257 16.91 1.07 -7.30
N VAL A 258 15.89 1.94 -7.27
CA VAL A 258 16.09 3.40 -7.29
C VAL A 258 16.91 3.88 -6.11
N ARG A 259 16.81 3.22 -4.96
CA ARG A 259 17.58 3.57 -3.76
C ARG A 259 19.04 3.13 -3.81
N PHE A 260 19.36 2.09 -4.58
CA PHE A 260 20.73 1.60 -4.74
C PHE A 260 21.55 2.36 -5.80
N ILE A 261 20.90 3.21 -6.60
CA ILE A 261 21.53 4.06 -7.64
C ILE A 261 21.84 5.43 -7.06
#